data_AF-R4M6Z4-F1
#
_entry.id   AF-R4M6Z4-F1
#
_cell.length_a   1.000
_cell.length_b   1.000
_cell.length_c   1.000
_cell.angle_alpha   90.00
_cell.angle_beta   90.00
_cell.angle_gamma   90.00
#
_symmetry.space_group_name_H-M   'P 1'
#
loop_
_entity.id
_entity.type
_entity.pdbx_description
1 polymer ?
#
loop_
_entity_poly.entity_id
_entity_poly.type
_entity_poly.pdbx_seq_one_letter_code
_entity_poly.pdbx_strand_id
1 'polypeptide(L)' 'MTHDEVLRLVGRRRLWGRGLGAVDANLLGSVALVGGARLWTRDKRLKAACAESGVALAEEVS' A
#
# COMPACT_ATOMS: atom_id res chain seq x y z
N MET A 1 10.87 4.91 12.23
CA MET A 1 9.54 4.96 11.60
C MET A 1 8.50 4.70 12.65
N THR A 2 7.74 5.71 13.04
CA THR A 2 6.58 5.54 13.90
C THR A 2 5.33 5.30 13.05
N HIS A 3 4.40 4.50 13.56
CA HIS A 3 3.14 4.15 12.91
C HIS A 3 2.37 5.41 12.43
N ASP A 4 2.52 6.52 13.16
CA ASP A 4 1.92 7.82 12.85
C ASP A 4 2.34 8.43 11.51
N GLU A 5 3.61 8.35 11.12
CA GLU A 5 4.07 8.90 9.83
C GLU A 5 3.48 8.13 8.65
N VAL A 6 3.42 6.80 8.80
CA VAL A 6 2.76 5.90 7.84
C VAL A 6 1.28 6.23 7.75
N LEU A 7 0.59 6.32 8.89
CA LEU A 7 -0.84 6.67 8.95
C LEU A 7 -1.13 8.06 8.38
N ARG A 8 -0.25 9.04 8.56
CA ARG A 8 -0.41 10.38 8.00
C ARG A 8 -0.18 10.41 6.49
N LEU A 9 0.78 9.62 5.98
CA LEU A 9 1.03 9.45 4.55
C LEU A 9 -0.13 8.70 3.87
N VAL A 10 -0.61 7.64 4.52
CA VAL A 10 -1.77 6.82 4.10
C VAL A 10 -3.07 7.62 4.18
N GLY A 11 -3.24 8.41 5.24
CA GLY A 11 -4.37 9.32 5.45
C GLY A 11 -4.42 10.44 4.41
N ARG A 12 -3.27 11.04 4.07
CA ARG A 12 -3.14 12.00 2.95
C ARG A 12 -3.51 11.41 1.59
N ARG A 13 -3.37 10.10 1.42
CA ARG A 13 -3.72 9.37 0.18
C ARG A 13 -5.15 8.81 0.16
N ARG A 14 -5.98 9.09 1.18
CA ARG A 14 -7.38 8.60 1.30
C ARG A 14 -7.53 7.08 1.08
N LEU A 15 -6.63 6.28 1.65
CA LEU A 15 -6.70 4.81 1.54
C LEU A 15 -7.81 4.16 2.39
N TRP A 16 -8.53 4.96 3.18
CA TRP A 16 -9.59 4.52 4.07
C TRP A 16 -10.94 4.50 3.34
N GLY A 17 -11.78 3.49 3.61
CA GLY A 17 -13.13 3.38 3.07
C GLY A 17 -13.27 2.65 1.73
N ARG A 18 -12.22 1.96 1.26
CA ARG A 18 -12.22 1.17 -0.01
C ARG A 18 -12.27 -0.34 0.19
N GLY A 19 -12.62 -0.78 1.40
CA GLY A 19 -12.63 -2.19 1.78
C GLY A 19 -11.24 -2.78 2.04
N LEU A 20 -10.23 -1.92 2.26
CA LEU A 20 -8.90 -2.31 2.75
C LEU A 20 -8.86 -2.20 4.27
N GLY A 21 -8.29 -3.21 4.92
CA GLY A 21 -8.09 -3.20 6.37
C GLY A 21 -6.93 -2.30 6.78
N ALA A 22 -6.81 -2.03 8.08
CA ALA A 22 -5.67 -1.27 8.63
C ALA A 22 -4.32 -1.93 8.31
N VAL A 23 -4.28 -3.26 8.21
CA VAL A 23 -3.09 -4.03 7.83
C VAL A 23 -2.66 -3.71 6.40
N ASP A 24 -3.59 -3.72 5.45
CA ASP A 24 -3.31 -3.42 4.04
C ASP A 24 -2.78 -1.99 3.86
N ALA A 25 -3.38 -1.04 4.59
CA ALA A 25 -2.98 0.36 4.58
C ALA A 25 -1.55 0.54 5.14
N ASN A 26 -1.22 -0.14 6.24
CA ASN A 26 0.11 -0.10 6.84
C ASN A 26 1.16 -0.77 5.95
N LEU A 27 0.81 -1.90 5.31
CA LEU A 27 1.68 -2.59 4.37
C LEU A 27 1.99 -1.71 3.16
N LEU A 28 0.97 -1.09 2.57
CA LEU A 28 1.11 -0.21 1.43
C LEU A 28 1.92 1.05 1.75
N GLY A 29 1.69 1.64 2.92
CA GLY A 29 2.51 2.75 3.42
C GLY A 29 3.97 2.37 3.67
N SER A 30 4.22 1.16 4.20
CA SER A 30 5.59 0.64 4.39
C SER A 30 6.33 0.47 3.06
N VAL A 31 5.67 -0.09 2.05
CA VAL A 31 6.26 -0.25 0.71
C VAL A 31 6.48 1.12 0.04
N ALA A 32 5.54 2.06 0.19
CA ALA A 32 5.68 3.40 -0.39
C ALA A 32 6.85 4.21 0.19
N LEU A 33 7.26 3.93 1.43
CA LEU A 33 8.39 4.59 2.09
C LEU A 33 9.74 4.02 1.70
N VAL A 34 9.79 2.76 1.27
CA VAL A 34 11.02 2.10 0.84
C VAL A 34 11.16 2.30 -0.67
N GLY A 35 12.05 3.21 -1.07
CA GLY A 35 12.32 3.48 -2.48
C GLY A 35 12.69 2.21 -3.25
N GLY A 36 11.93 1.89 -4.29
CA GLY A 36 12.13 0.69 -5.11
C GLY A 36 11.51 -0.60 -4.57
N ALA A 37 10.84 -0.55 -3.40
CA ALA A 37 10.08 -1.71 -2.93
C ALA A 37 8.86 -1.97 -3.81
N ARG A 38 8.53 -3.26 -3.95
CA ARG A 38 7.38 -3.75 -4.72
C ARG A 38 6.49 -4.58 -3.84
N LEU A 39 5.18 -4.44 -4.00
CA LEU A 39 4.20 -5.24 -3.27
C LEU A 39 3.71 -6.39 -4.15
N TRP A 40 3.81 -7.62 -3.65
CA TRP A 40 3.11 -8.75 -4.23
C TRP A 40 1.80 -8.97 -3.47
N THR A 41 0.70 -9.18 -4.19
CA THR A 41 -0.58 -9.57 -3.61
C THR A 41 -1.47 -10.21 -4.67
N ARG A 42 -2.34 -11.15 -4.28
CA ARG A 42 -3.42 -11.67 -5.13
C ARG A 42 -4.74 -10.93 -4.94
N ASP A 43 -4.83 -10.07 -3.92
CA ASP A 43 -6.02 -9.28 -3.63
C ASP A 43 -6.19 -8.17 -4.67
N LYS A 44 -7.32 -8.19 -5.39
CA LYS A 44 -7.60 -7.23 -6.47
C LYS A 44 -7.77 -5.80 -5.96
N ARG A 45 -8.30 -5.61 -4.75
CA ARG A 45 -8.50 -4.29 -4.14
C ARG A 45 -7.16 -3.70 -3.73
N LEU A 46 -6.27 -4.52 -3.17
CA LEU A 46 -4.92 -4.08 -2.80
C LEU A 46 -4.06 -3.79 -4.04
N LYS A 47 -4.22 -4.55 -5.14
CA LYS A 47 -3.62 -4.19 -6.43
C LYS A 47 -4.07 -2.82 -6.93
N ALA A 48 -5.37 -2.53 -6.86
CA ALA A 48 -5.92 -1.25 -7.27
C ALA A 48 -5.35 -0.09 -6.42
N ALA A 49 -5.29 -0.25 -5.10
CA ALA A 49 -4.73 0.76 -4.22
C ALA A 49 -3.23 1.00 -4.45
N CYS A 50 -2.46 -0.02 -4.86
CA CYS A 50 -1.07 0.16 -5.26
C CYS A 50 -0.96 1.08 -6.48
N ALA A 51 -1.77 0.83 -7.51
CA ALA A 51 -1.80 1.65 -8.73
C ALA A 51 -2.14 3.12 -8.43
N GLU A 52 -3.14 3.37 -7.57
CA GLU A 52 -3.56 4.73 -7.20
C GLU A 52 -2.52 5.45 -6.32
N SER A 53 -1.74 4.70 -5.57
CA SER A 53 -0.70 5.23 -4.69
C SER A 53 0.67 5.32 -5.37
N GLY A 54 0.80 4.87 -6.63
CA GLY A 54 2.09 4.78 -7.30
C GLY A 54 3.06 3.78 -6.66
N VAL A 55 2.54 2.79 -5.93
CA VAL A 55 3.33 1.66 -5.41
C VAL A 55 3.45 0.61 -6.52
N ALA A 56 4.67 0.21 -6.83
CA ALA A 56 4.91 -0.80 -7.86
C ALA A 56 4.47 -2.19 -7.37
N LEU A 57 3.79 -2.93 -8.25
CA LEU A 57 3.46 -4.34 -8.01
C LEU A 57 4.62 -5.23 -8.42
N ALA A 58 4.89 -6.27 -7.62
CA ALA A 58 5.80 -7.34 -8.01
C ALA A 58 5.08 -8.30 -8.97
N GLU A 59 5.82 -8.82 -9.95
CA GLU A 59 5.31 -9.82 -10.89
C GLU A 59 5.04 -11.15 -10.19
N GLU A 60 4.00 -11.84 -10.60
CA GLU A 60 3.72 -13.21 -10.15
C GLU A 60 4.65 -14.15 -10.91
N VAL A 61 5.63 -14.73 -10.22
CA VAL A 61 6.49 -15.76 -10.79
C VAL A 61 5.72 -17.09 -10.70
N SER A 62 5.37 -17.63 -11.87
CA SER A 62 4.66 -18.91 -12.01
C SER A 62 5.58 -20.11 -11.87
#